data_AF-A0A2I0PBV8-F1
#
_entry.id   AF-A0A2I0PBV8-F1
#
_cell.length_a   1.000
_cell.length_b   1.000
_cell.length_c   1.000
_cell.angle_alpha   90.00
_cell.angle_beta   90.00
_cell.angle_gamma   90.00
#
_symmetry.space_group_name_H-M   'P 1'
#
loop_
_entity.id
_entity.type
_entity.pdbx_description
1 polymer ?
#
loop_
_entity_poly.entity_id
_entity_poly.type
_entity_poly.pdbx_seq_one_letter_code
_entity_poly.pdbx_strand_id
1 'polypeptide(L)'
;MIIRVTTMSETSTSPAKRPGTGQPLTLNLTVPPDRRFLAIVQGFVRELAGAAGLPSDEVLLLEVASEEAFDNILEHAYPGCRAGDIYIGGVLGVSELEISFRDEGIPFETGPDQYPGTDTEDGEVTERGLGFRLIRNAADEVRFENLGRRGKVLRLIKRLAEPTTNEPVQEVFAIPPAPEQNYEIRPMRPEEAAQVSRLFWLAYGYSYKNEDFYRPEGLLHLIGSGHVISYVAVGEDGEVAGHAGLLRPDPVPMAELALLVVSPAHRGRHIMESLLHALADRAGAMGLCGLSGNPVTSHPISQKETYRFGFVPCDLDLAACPPREFRALVSGDARPQRESYIHCFKYLTPPPPVTAHVPTRHRAMVARIYDNFKQPCTMGEPGPATSAGDFRVHFDRSLQKGIITVITADEHQWPEILRVAQDMEDLAGAEVVDIDLPLAQPATALLMNLAEDAGFVFTGIRPCQSPDGDSARLQRLSVPFDMGHLRIYPGFGEELVEYVTEAIAAVRK
;
A
#
# COMPACT_ATOMS: atom_id res chain seq x y z
N MET A 1 -0.68 5.66 27.03
CA MET A 1 -2.11 5.86 26.71
C MET A 1 -2.20 6.11 25.22
N ILE A 2 -2.77 5.16 24.47
CA ILE A 2 -2.99 5.29 23.02
C ILE A 2 -4.49 5.20 22.82
N ILE A 3 -5.12 6.30 22.45
CA ILE A 3 -6.51 6.30 21.96
C ILE A 3 -6.43 6.15 20.45
N ARG A 4 -6.93 5.03 19.91
CA ARG A 4 -7.02 4.80 18.46
C ARG A 4 -8.50 4.72 18.07
N VAL A 5 -8.93 5.67 17.26
CA VAL A 5 -10.19 5.58 16.50
C VAL A 5 -9.84 4.92 15.17
N THR A 6 -10.46 3.79 14.87
CA THR A 6 -10.16 3.03 13.64
C THR A 6 -11.47 2.60 13.00
N THR A 7 -11.64 2.84 11.70
CA THR A 7 -12.72 2.23 10.91
C THR A 7 -12.22 0.87 10.43
N MET A 8 -12.78 -0.23 10.95
CA MET A 8 -12.38 -1.57 10.48
C MET A 8 -13.13 -1.96 9.20
N SER A 9 -12.37 -2.39 8.19
CA SER A 9 -12.85 -3.22 7.10
C SER A 9 -12.75 -4.69 7.52
N GLU A 10 -13.87 -5.34 7.82
CA GLU A 10 -13.87 -6.77 8.14
C GLU A 10 -13.67 -7.63 6.89
N THR A 11 -12.69 -8.53 6.98
CA THR A 11 -12.53 -9.73 6.15
C THR A 11 -13.29 -10.89 6.80
N SER A 12 -14.50 -11.19 6.32
CA SER A 12 -15.16 -12.49 6.53
C SER A 12 -16.29 -12.69 5.51
N THR A 13 -16.49 -13.94 5.11
CA THR A 13 -17.24 -14.42 3.95
C THR A 13 -18.78 -14.39 4.07
N SER A 14 -19.45 -13.94 3.00
CA SER A 14 -20.87 -14.16 2.59
C SER A 14 -21.97 -13.20 3.15
N PRO A 15 -23.16 -13.05 2.51
CA PRO A 15 -23.49 -12.69 1.13
C PRO A 15 -24.22 -11.31 1.03
N ALA A 16 -24.18 -10.70 -0.16
CA ALA A 16 -25.00 -9.57 -0.63
C ALA A 16 -25.34 -8.43 0.38
N LYS A 17 -24.49 -7.39 0.41
CA LYS A 17 -24.78 -6.10 1.07
C LYS A 17 -26.07 -5.47 0.51
N ARG A 18 -27.05 -5.26 1.38
CA ARG A 18 -28.15 -4.30 1.15
C ARG A 18 -27.59 -2.87 1.23
N PRO A 19 -28.07 -1.92 0.41
CA PRO A 19 -27.61 -0.54 0.45
C PRO A 19 -28.24 0.17 1.66
N GLY A 20 -27.41 0.73 2.56
CA GLY A 20 -27.89 1.64 3.61
C GLY A 20 -27.25 1.57 5.02
N THR A 21 -26.16 0.83 5.27
CA THR A 21 -25.57 0.75 6.62
C THR A 21 -24.21 1.43 6.67
N GLY A 22 -24.11 2.60 7.30
CA GLY A 22 -22.83 3.23 7.65
C GLY A 22 -21.96 2.26 8.47
N GLN A 23 -20.65 2.28 8.27
CA GLN A 23 -19.74 1.43 9.06
C GLN A 23 -19.85 1.76 10.55
N PRO A 24 -19.81 0.76 11.46
CA PRO A 24 -19.81 1.03 12.88
C PRO A 24 -18.56 1.82 13.29
N LEU A 25 -18.72 2.78 14.21
CA LEU A 25 -17.61 3.55 14.76
C LEU A 25 -16.99 2.75 15.92
N THR A 26 -15.70 2.44 15.81
CA THR A 26 -14.97 1.70 16.85
C THR A 26 -14.00 2.61 17.60
N LEU A 27 -14.12 2.61 18.93
CA LEU A 27 -13.20 3.28 19.85
C LEU A 27 -12.55 2.25 20.77
N ASN A 28 -11.26 2.42 21.07
CA ASN A 28 -10.55 1.53 21.99
C ASN A 28 -9.73 2.33 23.00
N LEU A 29 -9.76 1.87 24.24
CA LEU A 29 -8.97 2.35 25.36
C LEU A 29 -8.19 1.18 25.96
N THR A 30 -6.87 1.33 26.12
CA THR A 30 -6.02 0.35 26.82
C THR A 30 -5.43 0.99 28.06
N VAL A 31 -5.65 0.37 29.21
CA VAL A 31 -5.18 0.83 30.52
C VAL A 31 -4.51 -0.33 31.28
N PRO A 32 -3.52 -0.05 32.13
CA PRO A 32 -3.02 -1.07 33.04
C PRO A 32 -4.10 -1.40 34.10
N PRO A 33 -4.02 -2.58 34.73
CA PRO A 33 -4.93 -3.05 35.77
C PRO A 33 -4.63 -2.34 37.09
N ASP A 34 -5.00 -1.07 37.18
CA ASP A 34 -4.76 -0.21 38.34
C ASP A 34 -5.95 0.73 38.56
N ARG A 35 -6.47 0.74 39.80
CA ARG A 35 -7.66 1.51 40.20
C ARG A 35 -7.53 3.01 39.95
N ARG A 36 -6.30 3.55 39.84
CA ARG A 36 -6.06 4.96 39.47
C ARG A 36 -6.62 5.33 38.10
N PHE A 37 -6.88 4.36 37.22
CA PHE A 37 -7.41 4.59 35.87
C PHE A 37 -8.94 4.44 35.77
N LEU A 38 -9.63 4.10 36.88
CA LEU A 38 -11.08 3.91 36.89
C LEU A 38 -11.84 5.12 36.34
N ALA A 39 -11.48 6.34 36.75
CA ALA A 39 -12.13 7.57 36.27
C ALA A 39 -11.96 7.79 34.75
N ILE A 40 -10.89 7.27 34.14
CA ILE A 40 -10.69 7.32 32.68
C ILE A 40 -11.61 6.33 31.98
N VAL A 41 -11.76 5.13 32.53
CA VAL A 41 -12.68 4.10 32.01
C VAL A 41 -14.12 4.58 32.07
N GLN A 42 -14.53 5.12 33.22
CA GLN A 42 -15.85 5.73 33.41
C GLN A 42 -16.09 6.89 32.45
N GLY A 43 -15.11 7.80 32.31
CA GLY A 43 -15.17 8.89 31.36
C GLY A 43 -15.30 8.42 29.91
N PHE A 44 -14.54 7.40 29.51
CA PHE A 44 -14.64 6.82 28.17
C PHE A 44 -16.04 6.26 27.88
N VAL A 45 -16.61 5.50 28.82
CA VAL A 45 -17.96 4.93 28.70
C VAL A 45 -19.03 6.03 28.67
N ARG A 46 -18.91 7.03 29.55
CA ARG A 46 -19.85 8.15 29.62
C ARG A 46 -19.90 8.94 28.31
N GLU A 47 -18.74 9.36 27.80
CA GLU A 47 -18.69 10.17 26.57
C GLU A 47 -19.16 9.34 25.35
N LEU A 48 -18.86 8.05 25.32
CA LEU A 48 -19.33 7.15 24.27
C LEU A 48 -20.86 6.96 24.31
N ALA A 49 -21.42 6.73 25.50
CA ALA A 49 -22.87 6.60 25.70
C ALA A 49 -23.61 7.91 25.35
N GLY A 50 -23.04 9.06 25.71
CA GLY A 50 -23.56 10.37 25.33
C GLY A 50 -23.51 10.59 23.81
N ALA A 51 -22.41 10.22 23.15
CA ALA A 51 -22.28 10.30 21.70
C ALA A 51 -23.26 9.35 20.95
N ALA A 52 -23.66 8.25 21.59
CA ALA A 52 -24.68 7.34 21.09
C ALA A 52 -26.12 7.89 21.25
N GLY A 53 -26.29 9.07 21.87
CA GLY A 53 -27.60 9.69 22.08
C GLY A 53 -28.39 9.09 23.26
N LEU A 54 -27.75 8.33 24.15
CA LEU A 54 -28.42 7.76 25.32
C LEU A 54 -28.81 8.87 26.32
N PRO A 55 -29.97 8.75 26.99
CA PRO A 55 -30.40 9.70 27.99
C PRO A 55 -29.49 9.64 29.23
N SER A 56 -29.42 10.73 30.00
CA SER A 56 -28.40 10.89 31.05
C SER A 56 -28.50 9.87 32.19
N ASP A 57 -29.70 9.32 32.45
CA ASP A 57 -29.93 8.25 33.41
C ASP A 57 -29.33 6.92 32.93
N GLU A 58 -29.49 6.57 31.65
CA GLU A 58 -28.87 5.37 31.08
C GLU A 58 -27.34 5.49 30.98
N VAL A 59 -26.84 6.69 30.67
CA VAL A 59 -25.39 6.97 30.70
C VAL A 59 -24.81 6.71 32.09
N LEU A 60 -25.50 7.16 33.15
CA LEU A 60 -25.07 6.93 34.53
C LEU A 60 -25.08 5.44 34.89
N LEU A 61 -26.09 4.68 34.44
CA LEU A 61 -26.14 3.23 34.67
C LEU A 61 -24.97 2.50 34.01
N LEU A 62 -24.61 2.87 32.77
CA LEU A 62 -23.45 2.32 32.07
C LEU A 62 -22.13 2.71 32.75
N GLU A 63 -22.03 3.92 33.30
CA GLU A 63 -20.85 4.35 34.08
C GLU A 63 -20.66 3.47 35.33
N VAL A 64 -21.73 3.20 36.09
CA VAL A 64 -21.69 2.30 37.25
C VAL A 64 -21.35 0.87 36.83
N ALA A 65 -21.98 0.35 35.78
CA ALA A 65 -21.65 -0.98 35.26
C ALA A 65 -20.19 -1.11 34.80
N SER A 66 -19.61 -0.03 34.27
CA SER A 66 -18.20 0.00 33.88
C SER A 66 -17.24 -0.06 35.06
N GLU A 67 -17.60 0.55 36.20
CA GLU A 67 -16.84 0.48 37.44
C GLU A 67 -16.83 -0.95 37.98
N GLU A 68 -18.00 -1.58 38.05
CA GLU A 68 -18.14 -2.97 38.50
C GLU A 68 -17.37 -3.94 37.60
N ALA A 69 -17.46 -3.78 36.28
CA ALA A 69 -16.72 -4.61 35.33
C ALA A 69 -15.20 -4.43 35.48
N PHE A 70 -14.73 -3.20 35.69
CA PHE A 70 -13.32 -2.90 35.84
C PHE A 70 -12.76 -3.42 37.17
N ASP A 71 -13.43 -3.13 38.29
CA ASP A 71 -13.03 -3.61 39.61
C ASP A 71 -13.05 -5.14 39.67
N ASN A 72 -14.01 -5.81 39.02
CA ASN A 72 -14.04 -7.28 38.92
C ASN A 72 -12.75 -7.84 38.27
N ILE A 73 -12.24 -7.19 37.23
CA ILE A 73 -10.98 -7.59 36.59
C ILE A 73 -9.80 -7.36 37.55
N LEU A 74 -9.74 -6.20 38.22
CA LEU A 74 -8.66 -5.88 39.16
C LEU A 74 -8.56 -6.90 40.31
N GLU A 75 -9.70 -7.30 40.85
CA GLU A 75 -9.76 -8.15 42.04
C GLU A 75 -9.57 -9.63 41.73
N HIS A 76 -10.04 -10.11 40.57
CA HIS A 76 -10.15 -11.54 40.31
C HIS A 76 -9.32 -12.06 39.13
N ALA A 77 -8.93 -11.23 38.18
CA ALA A 77 -8.34 -11.73 36.93
C ALA A 77 -6.89 -12.24 37.09
N TYR A 78 -6.11 -11.72 38.04
CA TYR A 78 -4.66 -11.96 38.09
C TYR A 78 -4.15 -12.37 39.49
N PRO A 79 -4.55 -13.54 40.04
CA PRO A 79 -4.15 -13.98 41.36
C PRO A 79 -2.64 -14.29 41.42
N GLY A 80 -1.88 -13.46 42.16
CA GLY A 80 -0.46 -13.70 42.46
C GLY A 80 0.49 -13.59 41.27
N CYS A 81 0.05 -13.05 40.13
CA CYS A 81 0.87 -12.87 38.93
C CYS A 81 0.89 -11.41 38.47
N ARG A 82 1.86 -11.07 37.60
CA ARG A 82 1.88 -9.75 36.95
C ARG A 82 0.67 -9.67 36.03
N ALA A 83 -0.19 -8.69 36.28
CA ALA A 83 -1.39 -8.48 35.51
C ALA A 83 -1.07 -7.89 34.11
N GLY A 84 -1.82 -8.35 33.10
CA GLY A 84 -1.79 -7.84 31.72
C GLY A 84 -2.65 -6.58 31.57
N ASP A 85 -2.53 -5.90 30.43
CA ASP A 85 -3.35 -4.72 30.15
C ASP A 85 -4.85 -5.06 30.06
N ILE A 86 -5.69 -4.09 30.39
CA ILE A 86 -7.15 -4.15 30.23
C ILE A 86 -7.52 -3.36 28.97
N TYR A 87 -8.35 -3.96 28.12
CA TYR A 87 -8.81 -3.39 26.86
C TYR A 87 -10.30 -3.09 26.95
N ILE A 88 -10.65 -1.81 26.87
CA ILE A 88 -12.02 -1.33 26.83
C ILE A 88 -12.35 -0.94 25.39
N GLY A 89 -13.34 -1.59 24.80
CA GLY A 89 -13.78 -1.34 23.43
C GLY A 89 -15.18 -0.74 23.40
N GLY A 90 -15.43 0.14 22.44
CA GLY A 90 -16.72 0.72 22.15
C GLY A 90 -17.05 0.56 20.67
N VAL A 91 -18.20 -0.02 20.34
CA VAL A 91 -18.70 -0.14 18.96
C VAL A 91 -20.06 0.54 18.88
N LEU A 92 -20.11 1.70 18.23
CA LEU A 92 -21.35 2.40 17.95
C LEU A 92 -21.84 1.97 16.56
N GLY A 93 -22.82 1.08 16.54
CA GLY A 93 -23.58 0.68 15.35
C GLY A 93 -24.69 1.68 15.02
N VAL A 94 -25.51 1.36 14.02
CA VAL A 94 -26.65 2.20 13.63
C VAL A 94 -27.78 2.09 14.65
N SER A 95 -27.92 0.98 15.35
CA SER A 95 -29.05 0.70 16.25
C SER A 95 -28.62 0.23 17.63
N GLU A 96 -27.33 0.05 17.86
CA GLU A 96 -26.81 -0.56 19.09
C GLU A 96 -25.45 0.08 19.45
N LEU A 97 -25.23 0.26 20.75
CA LEU A 97 -23.94 0.56 21.34
C LEU A 97 -23.44 -0.69 22.07
N GLU A 98 -22.28 -1.19 21.68
CA GLU A 98 -21.57 -2.24 22.41
C GLU A 98 -20.40 -1.64 23.19
N ILE A 99 -20.30 -1.99 24.47
CA ILE A 99 -19.16 -1.68 25.34
C ILE A 99 -18.55 -3.01 25.77
N SER A 100 -17.23 -3.16 25.62
CA SER A 100 -16.53 -4.39 25.94
C SER A 100 -15.37 -4.17 26.90
N PHE A 101 -15.15 -5.13 27.80
CA PHE A 101 -14.03 -5.18 28.74
C PHE A 101 -13.31 -6.51 28.54
N ARG A 102 -12.10 -6.47 27.99
CA ARG A 102 -11.25 -7.65 27.72
C ARG A 102 -10.01 -7.64 28.61
N ASP A 103 -9.69 -8.79 29.16
CA ASP A 103 -8.48 -9.05 29.94
C ASP A 103 -7.87 -10.42 29.59
N GLU A 104 -6.60 -10.62 29.95
CA GLU A 104 -5.84 -11.86 29.71
C GLU A 104 -5.58 -12.64 31.02
N GLY A 105 -6.39 -12.39 32.03
CA GLY A 105 -6.34 -13.09 33.31
C GLY A 105 -6.95 -14.48 33.26
N ILE A 106 -7.13 -15.08 34.44
CA ILE A 106 -7.63 -16.45 34.58
C ILE A 106 -8.96 -16.64 33.80
N PRO A 107 -9.11 -17.74 33.05
CA PRO A 107 -10.39 -18.06 32.40
C PRO A 107 -11.52 -18.19 33.42
N PHE A 108 -12.77 -17.99 32.99
CA PHE A 108 -13.94 -18.19 33.86
C PHE A 108 -13.98 -19.62 34.43
N GLU A 109 -14.18 -19.76 35.74
CA GLU A 109 -14.24 -21.07 36.43
C GLU A 109 -15.52 -21.85 36.08
N THR A 110 -16.62 -21.14 35.85
CA THR A 110 -17.91 -21.67 35.41
C THR A 110 -18.26 -21.01 34.07
N GLY A 111 -18.88 -21.74 33.16
CA GLY A 111 -19.17 -21.23 31.81
C GLY A 111 -19.96 -19.90 31.82
N PRO A 112 -19.95 -19.14 30.71
CA PRO A 112 -20.64 -17.84 30.57
C PRO A 112 -22.06 -17.80 31.16
N ASP A 113 -22.80 -18.89 31.01
CA ASP A 113 -24.21 -19.03 31.37
C ASP A 113 -24.45 -19.35 32.85
N GLN A 114 -23.40 -19.68 33.62
CA GLN A 114 -23.49 -20.14 35.01
C GLN A 114 -22.87 -19.17 36.02
N TYR A 115 -22.41 -18.01 35.56
CA TYR A 115 -22.01 -16.91 36.44
C TYR A 115 -23.24 -16.41 37.22
N PRO A 116 -23.16 -16.26 38.56
CA PRO A 116 -24.29 -16.40 39.46
C PRO A 116 -25.49 -15.56 39.02
N GLY A 117 -26.58 -16.27 38.69
CA GLY A 117 -27.92 -15.70 38.70
C GLY A 117 -28.29 -15.30 40.12
N THR A 118 -29.10 -14.26 40.25
CA THR A 118 -29.47 -13.63 41.52
C THR A 118 -30.39 -14.43 42.41
N ASP A 119 -30.82 -15.61 41.97
CA ASP A 119 -31.93 -16.31 42.59
C ASP A 119 -31.39 -17.52 43.35
N THR A 120 -30.89 -17.27 44.56
CA THR A 120 -30.96 -18.28 45.62
C THR A 120 -32.41 -18.31 46.11
N GLU A 121 -32.98 -19.52 46.31
CA GLU A 121 -34.37 -19.74 46.74
C GLU A 121 -34.74 -19.04 48.07
N ASP A 122 -33.75 -18.50 48.80
CA ASP A 122 -33.90 -17.89 50.12
C ASP A 122 -33.76 -16.35 50.17
N GLY A 123 -33.59 -15.65 49.04
CA GLY A 123 -33.63 -14.18 49.00
C GLY A 123 -32.51 -13.43 49.76
N GLU A 124 -31.47 -14.12 50.23
CA GLU A 124 -30.27 -13.49 50.79
C GLU A 124 -29.33 -13.00 49.68
N VAL A 125 -29.20 -11.67 49.57
CA VAL A 125 -28.26 -11.01 48.66
C VAL A 125 -26.84 -11.16 49.23
N THR A 126 -26.00 -11.97 48.59
CA THR A 126 -24.55 -11.99 48.87
C THR A 126 -23.85 -10.82 48.18
N GLU A 127 -22.82 -10.22 48.81
CA GLU A 127 -22.03 -9.11 48.24
C GLU A 127 -21.50 -9.43 46.83
N ARG A 128 -21.19 -10.70 46.53
CA ARG A 128 -20.70 -11.17 45.23
C ARG A 128 -21.70 -11.04 44.07
N GLY A 129 -23.00 -10.89 44.35
CA GLY A 129 -24.05 -10.79 43.32
C GLY A 129 -24.43 -9.36 42.92
N LEU A 130 -24.00 -8.36 43.68
CA LEU A 130 -24.48 -6.98 43.50
C LEU A 130 -23.88 -6.31 42.23
N GLY A 131 -22.58 -6.45 42.01
CA GLY A 131 -21.91 -5.87 40.83
C GLY A 131 -22.45 -6.40 39.50
N PHE A 132 -22.70 -7.72 39.41
CA PHE A 132 -23.31 -8.32 38.22
C PHE A 132 -24.76 -7.88 37.99
N ARG A 133 -25.52 -7.59 39.06
CA ARG A 133 -26.86 -7.00 38.93
C ARG A 133 -26.79 -5.61 38.33
N LEU A 134 -25.82 -4.79 38.74
CA LEU A 134 -25.63 -3.45 38.19
C LEU A 134 -25.27 -3.53 36.70
N ILE A 135 -24.36 -4.45 36.32
CA ILE A 135 -24.00 -4.70 34.92
C ILE A 135 -25.21 -5.15 34.09
N ARG A 136 -26.01 -6.10 34.57
CA ARG A 136 -27.21 -6.60 33.87
C ARG A 136 -28.33 -5.58 33.78
N ASN A 137 -28.46 -4.68 34.75
CA ASN A 137 -29.47 -3.63 34.71
C ASN A 137 -29.11 -2.48 33.76
N ALA A 138 -27.82 -2.27 33.48
CA ALA A 138 -27.35 -1.17 32.65
C ALA A 138 -27.42 -1.47 31.14
N ALA A 139 -27.42 -2.75 30.74
CA ALA A 139 -27.40 -3.18 29.35
C ALA A 139 -28.63 -4.04 29.00
N ASP A 140 -29.07 -4.02 27.73
CA ASP A 140 -30.18 -4.86 27.28
C ASP A 140 -29.74 -6.32 27.07
N GLU A 141 -28.46 -6.51 26.77
CA GLU A 141 -27.84 -7.83 26.66
C GLU A 141 -26.41 -7.79 27.20
N VAL A 142 -26.02 -8.83 27.92
CA VAL A 142 -24.67 -9.01 28.47
C VAL A 142 -24.13 -10.34 27.99
N ARG A 143 -22.96 -10.34 27.36
CA ARG A 143 -22.30 -11.55 26.83
C ARG A 143 -20.91 -11.74 27.45
N PHE A 144 -20.56 -12.99 27.70
CA PHE A 144 -19.21 -13.37 28.08
C PHE A 144 -18.64 -14.32 27.03
N GLU A 145 -17.46 -14.00 26.51
CA GLU A 145 -16.80 -14.80 25.48
C GLU A 145 -15.38 -15.16 25.93
N ASN A 146 -15.00 -16.42 25.72
CA ASN A 146 -13.62 -16.87 25.85
C ASN A 146 -12.95 -16.79 24.47
N LEU A 147 -11.89 -15.99 24.35
CA LEU A 147 -11.17 -15.72 23.11
C LEU A 147 -9.88 -16.56 22.97
N GLY A 148 -9.76 -17.65 23.73
CA GLY A 148 -8.61 -18.54 23.73
C GLY A 148 -7.34 -17.83 24.19
N ARG A 149 -6.33 -17.76 23.31
CA ARG A 149 -5.05 -17.09 23.61
C ARG A 149 -5.18 -15.58 23.84
N ARG A 150 -6.29 -14.95 23.44
CA ARG A 150 -6.56 -13.52 23.64
C ARG A 150 -7.31 -13.22 24.94
N GLY A 151 -7.44 -14.19 25.84
CA GLY A 151 -8.10 -14.03 27.13
C GLY A 151 -9.62 -14.10 27.03
N LYS A 152 -10.32 -13.28 27.81
CA LYS A 152 -11.78 -13.27 27.94
C LYS A 152 -12.34 -11.86 27.79
N VAL A 153 -13.58 -11.74 27.33
CA VAL A 153 -14.26 -10.45 27.15
C VAL A 153 -15.68 -10.48 27.70
N LEU A 154 -16.04 -9.43 28.42
CA LEU A 154 -17.40 -9.07 28.81
C LEU A 154 -17.91 -8.00 27.84
N ARG A 155 -19.07 -8.23 27.21
CA ARG A 155 -19.74 -7.26 26.32
C ARG A 155 -21.08 -6.85 26.92
N LEU A 156 -21.34 -5.55 26.93
CA LEU A 156 -22.60 -4.91 27.29
C LEU A 156 -23.18 -4.31 26.00
N ILE A 157 -24.36 -4.75 25.60
CA ILE A 157 -25.05 -4.27 24.40
C ILE A 157 -26.26 -3.46 24.84
N LYS A 158 -26.33 -2.22 24.37
CA LYS A 158 -27.43 -1.29 24.59
C LYS A 158 -28.08 -0.95 23.25
N ARG A 159 -29.39 -1.13 23.14
CA ARG A 159 -30.17 -0.82 21.93
C ARG A 159 -30.52 0.67 21.94
N LEU A 160 -30.30 1.32 20.82
CA LEU A 160 -30.57 2.74 20.65
C LEU A 160 -32.03 2.94 20.25
N ALA A 161 -32.72 3.88 20.91
CA ALA A 161 -34.11 4.20 20.62
C ALA A 161 -34.30 4.82 19.23
N GLU A 162 -33.32 5.62 18.79
CA GLU A 162 -33.26 6.21 17.47
C GLU A 162 -31.98 5.74 16.76
N PRO A 163 -32.05 5.41 15.46
CA PRO A 163 -30.87 4.98 14.75
C PRO A 163 -29.87 6.12 14.56
N THR A 164 -28.61 5.88 14.88
CA THR A 164 -27.50 6.83 14.71
C THR A 164 -26.99 6.83 13.26
N THR A 165 -26.75 8.03 12.74
CA THR A 165 -26.02 8.20 11.48
C THR A 165 -24.53 8.04 11.74
N ASN A 166 -23.98 6.89 11.38
CA ASN A 166 -22.56 6.57 11.54
C ASN A 166 -21.66 7.09 10.40
N GLU A 167 -22.20 7.87 9.46
CA GLU A 167 -21.33 8.50 8.47
C GLU A 167 -20.44 9.50 9.20
N PRO A 168 -19.10 9.28 9.24
CA PRO A 168 -18.22 10.31 9.74
C PRO A 168 -18.52 11.55 8.92
N VAL A 169 -18.79 12.68 9.59
CA VAL A 169 -18.84 13.98 8.94
C VAL A 169 -17.42 14.25 8.46
N GLN A 170 -17.05 13.66 7.33
CA GLN A 170 -15.88 14.05 6.57
C GLN A 170 -16.27 15.38 5.94
N GLU A 171 -16.12 16.46 6.71
CA GLU A 171 -15.83 17.75 6.13
C GLU A 171 -14.50 17.59 5.40
N VAL A 172 -14.55 17.07 4.17
CA VAL A 172 -13.45 17.16 3.23
C VAL A 172 -13.35 18.65 2.94
N PHE A 173 -12.55 19.36 3.72
CA PHE A 173 -12.23 20.76 3.46
C PHE A 173 -11.61 20.83 2.08
N ALA A 174 -12.41 21.22 1.08
CA ALA A 174 -11.94 21.46 -0.26
C ALA A 174 -10.87 22.55 -0.16
N ILE A 175 -9.63 22.22 -0.52
CA ILE A 175 -8.55 23.20 -0.53
C ILE A 175 -8.92 24.24 -1.60
N PRO A 176 -9.14 25.51 -1.24
CA PRO A 176 -9.54 26.52 -2.20
C PRO A 176 -8.44 26.69 -3.25
N PRO A 177 -8.81 26.93 -4.53
CA PRO A 177 -7.82 27.20 -5.56
C PRO A 177 -7.06 28.49 -5.21
N ALA A 178 -5.74 28.47 -5.38
CA ALA A 178 -4.93 29.69 -5.21
C ALA A 178 -5.30 30.74 -6.29
N PRO A 179 -4.96 32.02 -6.12
CA PRO A 179 -5.06 33.02 -7.20
C PRO A 179 -4.22 32.63 -8.41
N GLU A 180 -4.61 33.02 -9.63
CA GLU A 180 -3.78 32.86 -10.83
C GLU A 180 -2.43 33.59 -10.64
N GLN A 181 -1.33 32.90 -10.96
CA GLN A 181 0.03 33.37 -10.66
C GLN A 181 1.06 32.62 -11.52
N ASN A 182 2.26 33.17 -11.59
CA ASN A 182 3.41 32.52 -12.24
C ASN A 182 4.14 31.55 -11.30
N TYR A 183 4.93 30.66 -11.89
CA TYR A 183 5.74 29.69 -11.14
C TYR A 183 7.19 29.74 -11.60
N GLU A 184 8.12 29.85 -10.64
CA GLU A 184 9.55 29.62 -10.89
C GLU A 184 9.82 28.12 -10.87
N ILE A 185 10.35 27.58 -11.98
CA ILE A 185 10.76 26.17 -12.09
C ILE A 185 12.27 26.06 -11.94
N ARG A 186 12.74 25.38 -10.90
CA ARG A 186 14.17 25.29 -10.60
C ARG A 186 14.52 24.10 -9.70
N PRO A 187 15.82 23.76 -9.53
CA PRO A 187 16.25 22.83 -8.50
C PRO A 187 15.73 23.23 -7.11
N MET A 188 15.39 22.22 -6.31
CA MET A 188 14.96 22.40 -4.93
C MET A 188 16.10 22.94 -4.06
N ARG A 189 15.78 23.88 -3.17
CA ARG A 189 16.68 24.36 -2.12
C ARG A 189 16.48 23.57 -0.82
N PRO A 190 17.51 23.41 0.03
CA PRO A 190 17.40 22.58 1.22
C PRO A 190 16.26 22.97 2.18
N GLU A 191 16.00 24.26 2.32
CA GLU A 191 14.94 24.83 3.16
C GLU A 191 13.51 24.46 2.70
N GLU A 192 13.34 23.99 1.46
CA GLU A 192 12.05 23.66 0.86
C GLU A 192 11.63 22.20 1.09
N ALA A 193 12.52 21.35 1.63
CA ALA A 193 12.28 19.92 1.80
C ALA A 193 11.03 19.61 2.66
N ALA A 194 10.74 20.45 3.65
CA ALA A 194 9.54 20.33 4.48
C ALA A 194 8.25 20.59 3.69
N GLN A 195 8.27 21.53 2.74
CA GLN A 195 7.12 21.82 1.89
C GLN A 195 6.87 20.68 0.90
N VAL A 196 7.93 20.12 0.30
CA VAL A 196 7.82 18.92 -0.55
C VAL A 196 7.24 17.73 0.23
N SER A 197 7.72 17.49 1.45
CA SER A 197 7.19 16.39 2.29
C SER A 197 5.69 16.57 2.58
N ARG A 198 5.24 17.81 2.81
CA ARG A 198 3.83 18.15 2.97
C ARG A 198 3.02 17.88 1.69
N LEU A 199 3.56 18.20 0.51
CA LEU A 199 2.89 17.90 -0.77
C LEU A 199 2.68 16.40 -0.96
N PHE A 200 3.68 15.58 -0.67
CA PHE A 200 3.54 14.12 -0.75
C PHE A 200 2.45 13.61 0.20
N TRP A 201 2.38 14.13 1.44
CA TRP A 201 1.32 13.79 2.37
C TRP A 201 -0.07 14.24 1.88
N LEU A 202 -0.19 15.43 1.29
CA LEU A 202 -1.45 15.92 0.72
C LEU A 202 -1.95 15.05 -0.44
N ALA A 203 -1.04 14.47 -1.23
CA ALA A 203 -1.39 13.62 -2.36
C ALA A 203 -1.68 12.16 -1.95
N TYR A 204 -0.87 11.59 -1.06
CA TYR A 204 -0.82 10.16 -0.78
C TYR A 204 -1.14 9.78 0.68
N GLY A 205 -1.33 10.73 1.60
CA GLY A 205 -1.29 10.45 3.03
C GLY A 205 0.06 9.83 3.40
N TYR A 206 0.06 8.68 4.06
CA TYR A 206 1.28 7.88 4.33
C TYR A 206 1.42 6.65 3.42
N SER A 207 0.69 6.60 2.30
CA SER A 207 0.70 5.44 1.39
C SER A 207 1.84 5.45 0.35
N TYR A 208 2.66 6.52 0.29
CA TYR A 208 3.77 6.58 -0.64
C TYR A 208 4.93 5.70 -0.17
N LYS A 209 5.44 4.85 -1.06
CA LYS A 209 6.40 3.78 -0.70
C LYS A 209 7.74 4.25 -0.13
N ASN A 210 8.21 5.42 -0.52
CA ASN A 210 9.53 5.90 -0.09
C ASN A 210 9.37 6.85 1.11
N GLU A 211 9.71 6.34 2.29
CA GLU A 211 9.62 7.06 3.56
C GLU A 211 10.49 8.33 3.62
N ASP A 212 11.54 8.42 2.80
CA ASP A 212 12.39 9.61 2.72
C ASP A 212 11.62 10.84 2.22
N PHE A 213 10.47 10.68 1.57
CA PHE A 213 9.61 11.78 1.16
C PHE A 213 8.66 12.27 2.28
N TYR A 214 8.66 11.59 3.43
CA TYR A 214 7.98 12.06 4.65
C TYR A 214 8.95 12.66 5.68
N ARG A 215 10.24 12.65 5.37
CA ARG A 215 11.33 13.13 6.25
C ARG A 215 12.21 14.11 5.47
N PRO A 216 12.17 15.42 5.78
CA PRO A 216 12.98 16.41 5.06
C PRO A 216 14.46 16.02 4.96
N GLU A 217 15.05 15.49 6.03
CA GLU A 217 16.43 15.00 6.06
C GLU A 217 16.69 13.80 5.14
N GLY A 218 15.72 12.91 4.97
CA GLY A 218 15.81 11.77 4.05
C GLY A 218 15.83 12.23 2.60
N LEU A 219 14.91 13.13 2.22
CA LEU A 219 14.90 13.74 0.90
C LEU A 219 16.22 14.48 0.60
N LEU A 220 16.73 15.26 1.55
CA LEU A 220 18.01 15.95 1.40
C LEU A 220 19.19 14.98 1.26
N HIS A 221 19.16 13.85 1.97
CA HIS A 221 20.16 12.79 1.81
C HIS A 221 20.14 12.19 0.40
N LEU A 222 18.95 11.88 -0.13
CA LEU A 222 18.80 11.35 -1.50
C LEU A 222 19.31 12.34 -2.56
N ILE A 223 19.08 13.64 -2.36
CA ILE A 223 19.57 14.69 -3.25
C ILE A 223 21.10 14.84 -3.12
N GLY A 224 21.61 14.94 -1.89
CA GLY A 224 23.04 15.11 -1.63
C GLY A 224 23.90 13.92 -2.07
N SER A 225 23.33 12.71 -2.08
CA SER A 225 23.97 11.49 -2.56
C SER A 225 23.82 11.27 -4.07
N GLY A 226 23.07 12.12 -4.77
CA GLY A 226 22.86 12.03 -6.23
C GLY A 226 21.84 10.98 -6.68
N HIS A 227 21.18 10.28 -5.75
CA HIS A 227 20.11 9.32 -6.07
C HIS A 227 18.85 10.01 -6.60
N VAL A 228 18.62 11.27 -6.20
CA VAL A 228 17.49 12.09 -6.65
C VAL A 228 17.97 13.44 -7.16
N ILE A 229 17.47 13.85 -8.32
CA ILE A 229 17.56 15.23 -8.79
C ILE A 229 16.17 15.83 -8.65
N SER A 230 16.03 16.78 -7.74
CA SER A 230 14.73 17.36 -7.36
C SER A 230 14.54 18.74 -7.97
N TYR A 231 13.38 18.96 -8.59
CA TYR A 231 12.91 20.25 -9.08
C TYR A 231 11.58 20.61 -8.42
N VAL A 232 11.39 21.90 -8.18
CA VAL A 232 10.19 22.47 -7.58
C VAL A 232 9.61 23.55 -8.48
N ALA A 233 8.29 23.72 -8.36
CA ALA A 233 7.56 24.86 -8.89
C ALA A 233 7.18 25.77 -7.72
N VAL A 234 7.73 26.98 -7.68
CA VAL A 234 7.55 27.91 -6.56
C VAL A 234 6.64 29.06 -6.99
N GLY A 235 5.59 29.31 -6.22
CA GLY A 235 4.63 30.40 -6.47
C GLY A 235 5.20 31.77 -6.11
N GLU A 236 4.42 32.82 -6.39
CA GLU A 236 4.81 34.22 -6.10
C GLU A 236 4.87 34.51 -4.59
N ASP A 237 4.21 33.69 -3.78
CA ASP A 237 4.27 33.68 -2.31
C ASP A 237 5.53 33.01 -1.74
N GLY A 238 6.35 32.40 -2.60
CA GLY A 238 7.54 31.65 -2.18
C GLY A 238 7.24 30.22 -1.73
N GLU A 239 6.00 29.75 -1.86
CA GLU A 239 5.61 28.39 -1.49
C GLU A 239 5.75 27.42 -2.66
N VAL A 240 6.14 26.18 -2.37
CA VAL A 240 6.27 25.09 -3.33
C VAL A 240 4.87 24.59 -3.70
N ALA A 241 4.47 24.89 -4.93
CA ALA A 241 3.19 24.46 -5.50
C ALA A 241 3.26 23.06 -6.14
N GLY A 242 4.46 22.58 -6.48
CA GLY A 242 4.67 21.26 -7.04
C GLY A 242 6.13 20.80 -6.98
N HIS A 243 6.33 19.50 -7.12
CA HIS A 243 7.64 18.84 -7.14
C HIS A 243 7.66 17.74 -8.20
N ALA A 244 8.81 17.53 -8.83
CA ALA A 244 9.11 16.36 -9.63
C ALA A 244 10.61 16.04 -9.52
N GLY A 245 11.03 14.82 -9.84
CA GLY A 245 12.45 14.51 -9.85
C GLY A 245 12.86 13.39 -10.78
N LEU A 246 14.17 13.29 -10.98
CA LEU A 246 14.82 12.15 -11.61
C LEU A 246 15.37 11.23 -10.52
N LEU A 247 15.02 9.95 -10.56
CA LEU A 247 15.55 8.90 -9.71
C LEU A 247 16.66 8.14 -10.47
N ARG A 248 17.83 8.02 -9.84
CA ARG A 248 19.01 7.29 -10.36
C ARG A 248 19.69 6.55 -9.21
N PRO A 249 19.15 5.39 -8.79
CA PRO A 249 19.76 4.63 -7.70
C PRO A 249 21.12 4.07 -8.11
N ASP A 250 21.26 3.75 -9.40
CA ASP A 250 22.51 3.32 -10.02
C ASP A 250 22.94 4.33 -11.10
N PRO A 251 24.26 4.46 -11.37
CA PRO A 251 24.79 5.35 -12.40
C PRO A 251 24.63 4.78 -13.82
N VAL A 252 23.45 4.26 -14.15
CA VAL A 252 23.07 3.83 -15.51
C VAL A 252 22.93 5.05 -16.44
N PRO A 253 23.02 4.89 -17.78
CA PRO A 253 22.98 6.01 -18.71
C PRO A 253 21.57 6.60 -18.89
N MET A 254 20.62 6.31 -18.00
CA MET A 254 19.26 6.86 -18.01
C MET A 254 18.85 7.32 -16.60
N ALA A 255 17.66 7.89 -16.49
CA ALA A 255 17.01 8.14 -15.21
C ALA A 255 15.52 7.79 -15.28
N GLU A 256 14.92 7.48 -14.13
CA GLU A 256 13.46 7.43 -14.01
C GLU A 256 12.92 8.82 -13.70
N LEU A 257 12.01 9.31 -14.54
CA LEU A 257 11.22 10.48 -14.24
C LEU A 257 10.07 10.06 -13.31
N ALA A 258 10.09 10.57 -12.09
CA ALA A 258 9.17 10.17 -11.03
C ALA A 258 8.90 11.33 -10.07
N LEU A 259 8.38 10.99 -8.88
CA LEU A 259 8.26 11.89 -7.74
C LEU A 259 7.38 13.12 -8.00
N LEU A 260 6.46 13.01 -8.97
CA LEU A 260 5.62 14.10 -9.41
C LEU A 260 4.44 14.30 -8.44
N VAL A 261 4.33 15.50 -7.88
CA VAL A 261 3.19 15.93 -7.08
C VAL A 261 2.90 17.40 -7.33
N VAL A 262 1.62 17.75 -7.41
CA VAL A 262 1.14 19.13 -7.52
C VAL A 262 0.10 19.36 -6.44
N SER A 263 0.24 20.46 -5.71
CA SER A 263 -0.73 20.87 -4.69
C SER A 263 -2.14 20.97 -5.29
N PRO A 264 -3.19 20.46 -4.62
CA PRO A 264 -4.57 20.56 -5.10
C PRO A 264 -5.00 22.00 -5.44
N ALA A 265 -4.51 23.00 -4.71
CA ALA A 265 -4.83 24.42 -4.94
C ALA A 265 -4.30 24.97 -6.29
N HIS A 266 -3.31 24.29 -6.88
CA HIS A 266 -2.58 24.75 -8.07
C HIS A 266 -2.76 23.83 -9.30
N ARG A 267 -3.72 22.91 -9.26
CA ARG A 267 -4.05 22.02 -10.39
C ARG A 267 -4.54 22.81 -11.61
N GLY A 268 -4.34 22.24 -12.79
CA GLY A 268 -4.78 22.85 -14.07
C GLY A 268 -3.91 24.00 -14.57
N ARG A 269 -2.73 24.22 -13.97
CA ARG A 269 -1.82 25.35 -14.31
C ARG A 269 -0.56 24.94 -15.04
N HIS A 270 -0.57 23.77 -15.68
CA HIS A 270 0.57 23.23 -16.42
C HIS A 270 1.89 23.06 -15.61
N ILE A 271 1.85 23.13 -14.27
CA ILE A 271 3.03 22.95 -13.40
C ILE A 271 3.74 21.63 -13.67
N MET A 272 2.96 20.55 -13.80
CA MET A 272 3.51 19.24 -14.15
C MET A 272 4.32 19.33 -15.44
N GLU A 273 3.70 19.83 -16.52
CA GLU A 273 4.35 19.95 -17.83
C GLU A 273 5.64 20.77 -17.74
N SER A 274 5.64 21.91 -17.05
CA SER A 274 6.84 22.74 -16.88
C SER A 274 7.96 22.04 -16.09
N LEU A 275 7.61 21.29 -15.03
CA LEU A 275 8.56 20.48 -14.27
C LEU A 275 9.17 19.36 -15.13
N LEU A 276 8.33 18.66 -15.91
CA LEU A 276 8.78 17.57 -16.79
C LEU A 276 9.76 18.08 -17.86
N HIS A 277 9.50 19.24 -18.47
CA HIS A 277 10.41 19.86 -19.43
C HIS A 277 11.76 20.22 -18.78
N ALA A 278 11.73 20.86 -17.62
CA ALA A 278 12.96 21.23 -16.91
C ALA A 278 13.81 20.01 -16.51
N LEU A 279 13.18 18.91 -16.10
CA LEU A 279 13.88 17.66 -15.80
C LEU A 279 14.42 16.98 -17.06
N ALA A 280 13.71 17.04 -18.19
CA ALA A 280 14.20 16.52 -19.46
C ALA A 280 15.43 17.29 -19.97
N ASP A 281 15.40 18.62 -19.88
CA ASP A 281 16.55 19.48 -20.21
C ASP A 281 17.74 19.18 -19.29
N ARG A 282 17.47 18.98 -17.98
CA ARG A 282 18.50 18.60 -17.01
C ARG A 282 19.10 17.23 -17.34
N ALA A 283 18.28 16.25 -17.69
CA ALA A 283 18.75 14.92 -18.10
C ALA A 283 19.61 14.99 -19.37
N GLY A 284 19.23 15.81 -20.35
CA GLY A 284 20.02 16.08 -21.54
C GLY A 284 21.36 16.74 -21.22
N ALA A 285 21.38 17.74 -20.34
CA ALA A 285 22.60 18.42 -19.89
C ALA A 285 23.56 17.50 -19.10
N MET A 286 23.03 16.42 -18.51
CA MET A 286 23.83 15.37 -17.88
C MET A 286 24.36 14.31 -18.86
N GLY A 287 23.97 14.37 -20.12
CA GLY A 287 24.36 13.40 -21.15
C GLY A 287 23.67 12.03 -21.03
N LEU A 288 22.46 11.98 -20.45
CA LEU A 288 21.70 10.73 -20.35
C LEU A 288 21.13 10.28 -21.72
N CYS A 289 21.11 8.96 -21.98
CA CYS A 289 20.52 8.33 -23.17
C CYS A 289 19.00 8.56 -23.26
N GLY A 290 18.33 8.55 -22.11
CA GLY A 290 16.88 8.52 -22.05
C GLY A 290 16.30 8.65 -20.66
N LEU A 291 14.97 8.67 -20.62
CA LEU A 291 14.15 8.73 -19.42
C LEU A 291 13.17 7.56 -19.43
N SER A 292 12.95 6.97 -18.26
CA SER A 292 11.83 6.05 -18.02
C SER A 292 10.72 6.71 -17.22
N GLY A 293 9.50 6.19 -17.34
CA GLY A 293 8.33 6.61 -16.56
C GLY A 293 7.42 5.42 -16.29
N ASN A 294 6.83 5.38 -15.09
CA ASN A 294 6.03 4.25 -14.61
C ASN A 294 4.59 4.67 -14.24
N PRO A 295 3.77 5.14 -15.20
CA PRO A 295 2.37 5.44 -14.92
C PRO A 295 1.61 4.19 -14.46
N VAL A 296 0.78 4.39 -13.43
CA VAL A 296 -0.11 3.35 -12.86
C VAL A 296 -1.13 2.85 -13.87
N THR A 297 -1.63 1.63 -13.62
CA THR A 297 -2.65 0.97 -14.43
C THR A 297 -4.03 0.95 -13.75
N SER A 298 -4.15 1.48 -12.53
CA SER A 298 -5.45 1.73 -11.90
C SER A 298 -6.30 2.78 -12.63
N HIS A 299 -5.67 3.68 -13.40
CA HIS A 299 -6.36 4.66 -14.24
C HIS A 299 -5.52 5.08 -15.47
N PRO A 300 -6.13 5.53 -16.58
CA PRO A 300 -5.40 5.94 -17.77
C PRO A 300 -4.89 7.40 -17.76
N ILE A 301 -5.16 8.18 -16.69
CA ILE A 301 -4.90 9.63 -16.64
C ILE A 301 -3.40 9.95 -16.78
N SER A 302 -2.55 9.35 -15.95
CA SER A 302 -1.09 9.57 -15.99
C SER A 302 -0.47 9.00 -17.27
N GLN A 303 -0.98 7.88 -17.76
CA GLN A 303 -0.51 7.25 -19.01
C GLN A 303 -0.68 8.17 -20.21
N LYS A 304 -1.85 8.80 -20.35
CA LYS A 304 -2.13 9.77 -21.42
C LYS A 304 -1.11 10.91 -21.46
N GLU A 305 -0.80 11.47 -20.29
CA GLU A 305 0.14 12.59 -20.18
C GLU A 305 1.58 12.15 -20.43
N THR A 306 1.98 10.96 -19.95
CA THR A 306 3.26 10.34 -20.28
C THR A 306 3.44 10.17 -21.80
N TYR A 307 2.42 9.70 -22.52
CA TYR A 307 2.48 9.52 -23.98
C TYR A 307 2.55 10.85 -24.73
N ARG A 308 1.79 11.85 -24.30
CA ARG A 308 1.87 13.21 -24.85
C ARG A 308 3.27 13.81 -24.72
N PHE A 309 3.97 13.47 -23.66
CA PHE A 309 5.35 13.90 -23.43
C PHE A 309 6.40 13.12 -24.26
N GLY A 310 5.95 12.19 -25.11
CA GLY A 310 6.80 11.44 -26.04
C GLY A 310 7.43 10.17 -25.46
N PHE A 311 6.97 9.71 -24.29
CA PHE A 311 7.30 8.38 -23.81
C PHE A 311 6.45 7.34 -24.53
N VAL A 312 7.03 6.18 -24.79
CA VAL A 312 6.34 5.07 -25.43
C VAL A 312 6.34 3.83 -24.53
N PRO A 313 5.23 3.07 -24.46
CA PRO A 313 5.16 1.89 -23.61
C PRO A 313 6.05 0.76 -24.13
N CYS A 314 6.67 0.00 -23.21
CA CYS A 314 7.65 -1.03 -23.55
C CYS A 314 7.77 -2.20 -22.58
N ASP A 315 7.22 -2.10 -21.37
CA ASP A 315 7.11 -3.21 -20.42
C ASP A 315 5.87 -3.06 -19.53
N LEU A 316 5.37 -4.17 -19.01
CA LEU A 316 4.26 -4.21 -18.07
C LEU A 316 4.76 -4.76 -16.73
N ASP A 317 4.92 -3.89 -15.74
CA ASP A 317 5.37 -4.27 -14.40
C ASP A 317 4.16 -4.67 -13.55
N LEU A 318 3.83 -5.95 -13.55
CA LEU A 318 2.69 -6.52 -12.87
C LEU A 318 2.92 -6.57 -11.36
N ALA A 319 1.88 -6.21 -10.59
CA ALA A 319 1.86 -6.30 -9.13
C ALA A 319 3.07 -5.62 -8.44
N ALA A 320 3.59 -4.55 -9.06
CA ALA A 320 4.83 -3.86 -8.71
C ALA A 320 4.88 -3.32 -7.28
N CYS A 321 3.75 -2.96 -6.68
CA CYS A 321 3.69 -2.55 -5.26
C CYS A 321 2.34 -2.89 -4.61
N PRO A 322 2.25 -2.91 -3.27
CA PRO A 322 0.98 -3.07 -2.55
C PRO A 322 -0.09 -2.05 -3.00
N PRO A 323 -1.39 -2.32 -2.76
CA PRO A 323 -2.48 -1.44 -3.16
C PRO A 323 -2.24 0.02 -2.73
N ARG A 324 -2.43 0.98 -3.64
CA ARG A 324 -2.25 2.41 -3.37
C ARG A 324 -3.57 3.08 -3.00
N GLU A 325 -3.54 3.92 -1.97
CA GLU A 325 -4.66 4.79 -1.61
C GLU A 325 -4.35 6.23 -2.02
N PHE A 326 -5.01 6.71 -3.07
CA PHE A 326 -4.92 8.11 -3.48
C PHE A 326 -5.96 8.95 -2.74
N ARG A 327 -5.55 9.69 -1.71
CA ARG A 327 -6.46 10.55 -0.92
C ARG A 327 -7.22 11.57 -1.76
N ALA A 328 -6.62 12.04 -2.86
CA ALA A 328 -7.18 13.10 -3.70
C ALA A 328 -7.75 12.62 -5.05
N LEU A 329 -7.81 11.29 -5.28
CA LEU A 329 -8.42 10.65 -6.45
C LEU A 329 -9.37 9.56 -5.93
N VAL A 330 -10.52 9.98 -5.40
CA VAL A 330 -11.57 9.06 -4.95
C VAL A 330 -12.21 8.42 -6.19
N SER A 331 -11.69 7.29 -6.63
CA SER A 331 -12.39 6.38 -7.54
C SER A 331 -13.01 5.28 -6.67
N GLY A 332 -14.33 5.31 -6.51
CA GLY A 332 -15.09 4.52 -5.53
C GLY A 332 -15.16 3.01 -5.73
N ASP A 333 -14.15 2.39 -6.36
CA ASP A 333 -14.14 0.96 -6.72
C ASP A 333 -12.75 0.32 -6.53
N ALA A 334 -11.97 0.76 -5.52
CA ALA A 334 -10.68 0.15 -5.20
C ALA A 334 -10.89 -1.28 -4.65
N ARG A 335 -10.89 -2.26 -5.56
CA ARG A 335 -10.73 -3.67 -5.20
C ARG A 335 -9.25 -3.90 -4.87
N PRO A 336 -8.91 -4.46 -3.70
CA PRO A 336 -7.52 -4.52 -3.27
C PRO A 336 -6.76 -5.58 -4.06
N GLN A 337 -6.12 -5.17 -5.16
CA GLN A 337 -5.01 -5.90 -5.77
C GLN A 337 -3.78 -4.99 -5.83
N ARG A 338 -2.61 -5.61 -5.96
CA ARG A 338 -1.34 -4.91 -6.11
C ARG A 338 -1.36 -4.01 -7.35
N GLU A 339 -0.82 -2.81 -7.22
CA GLU A 339 -0.76 -1.83 -8.32
C GLU A 339 0.28 -2.27 -9.35
N SER A 340 -0.03 -2.06 -10.63
CA SER A 340 0.88 -2.36 -11.75
C SER A 340 1.22 -1.10 -12.53
N TYR A 341 2.36 -1.09 -13.20
CA TYR A 341 2.80 0.03 -14.04
C TYR A 341 2.91 -0.40 -15.49
N ILE A 342 2.57 0.52 -16.38
CA ILE A 342 3.00 0.42 -17.77
C ILE A 342 4.31 1.19 -17.91
N HIS A 343 5.43 0.46 -17.98
CA HIS A 343 6.75 1.05 -18.09
C HIS A 343 6.91 1.68 -19.48
N CYS A 344 7.27 2.95 -19.49
CA CYS A 344 7.44 3.73 -20.70
C CYS A 344 8.84 4.31 -20.77
N PHE A 345 9.37 4.46 -21.97
CA PHE A 345 10.71 5.02 -22.18
C PHE A 345 10.69 6.12 -23.25
N LYS A 346 11.58 7.11 -23.08
CA LYS A 346 11.82 8.19 -24.02
C LYS A 346 13.32 8.37 -24.20
N TYR A 347 13.83 8.16 -25.41
CA TYR A 347 15.19 8.53 -25.77
C TYR A 347 15.34 10.05 -25.86
N LEU A 348 16.43 10.59 -25.31
CA LEU A 348 16.81 12.01 -25.44
C LEU A 348 17.69 12.26 -26.66
N THR A 349 18.39 11.22 -27.12
CA THR A 349 19.19 11.21 -28.34
C THR A 349 18.81 10.00 -29.19
N PRO A 350 18.92 10.06 -30.53
CA PRO A 350 18.60 8.91 -31.38
C PRO A 350 19.37 7.66 -30.95
N PRO A 351 18.68 6.53 -30.67
CA PRO A 351 19.34 5.34 -30.17
C PRO A 351 20.13 4.61 -31.27
N PRO A 352 21.27 3.99 -30.93
CA PRO A 352 22.03 3.18 -31.88
C PRO A 352 21.28 1.88 -32.24
N PRO A 353 21.58 1.26 -33.40
CA PRO A 353 21.07 -0.07 -33.73
C PRO A 353 21.48 -1.10 -32.68
N VAL A 354 20.59 -2.05 -32.40
CA VAL A 354 20.81 -3.13 -31.43
C VAL A 354 20.60 -4.51 -32.05
N THR A 355 21.16 -5.52 -31.40
CA THR A 355 20.89 -6.93 -31.69
C THR A 355 20.26 -7.56 -30.44
N ALA A 356 19.07 -8.11 -30.58
CA ALA A 356 18.33 -8.74 -29.49
C ALA A 356 18.28 -10.26 -29.67
N HIS A 357 18.58 -11.01 -28.60
CA HIS A 357 18.55 -12.47 -28.59
C HIS A 357 17.38 -12.95 -27.73
N VAL A 358 16.29 -13.33 -28.40
CA VAL A 358 15.07 -13.82 -27.75
C VAL A 358 14.55 -15.09 -28.40
N PRO A 359 13.77 -15.93 -27.69
CA PRO A 359 13.06 -17.05 -28.27
C PRO A 359 12.19 -16.63 -29.46
N THR A 360 12.04 -17.51 -30.45
CA THR A 360 11.30 -17.22 -31.70
C THR A 360 9.89 -16.68 -31.46
N ARG A 361 9.19 -17.18 -30.43
CA ARG A 361 7.85 -16.73 -30.01
C ARG A 361 7.77 -15.24 -29.66
N HIS A 362 8.86 -14.67 -29.13
CA HIS A 362 8.89 -13.28 -28.66
C HIS A 362 9.39 -12.29 -29.71
N ARG A 363 9.99 -12.78 -30.80
CA ARG A 363 10.59 -11.92 -31.84
C ARG A 363 9.61 -10.89 -32.41
N ALA A 364 8.34 -11.27 -32.60
CA ALA A 364 7.33 -10.35 -33.11
C ALA A 364 7.04 -9.19 -32.14
N MET A 365 6.83 -9.49 -30.85
CA MET A 365 6.57 -8.47 -29.84
C MET A 365 7.81 -7.60 -29.59
N VAL A 366 8.99 -8.19 -29.49
CA VAL A 366 10.26 -7.45 -29.31
C VAL A 366 10.51 -6.51 -30.49
N ALA A 367 10.28 -6.94 -31.73
CA ALA A 367 10.37 -6.06 -32.89
C ALA A 367 9.39 -4.90 -32.81
N ARG A 368 8.13 -5.15 -32.41
CA ARG A 368 7.11 -4.10 -32.21
C ARG A 368 7.53 -3.08 -31.16
N ILE A 369 8.13 -3.53 -30.04
CA ILE A 369 8.65 -2.62 -28.99
C ILE A 369 9.76 -1.73 -29.56
N TYR A 370 10.73 -2.28 -30.29
CA TYR A 370 11.80 -1.49 -30.91
C TYR A 370 11.33 -0.55 -32.02
N ASP A 371 10.33 -0.96 -32.81
CA ASP A 371 9.67 -0.08 -33.78
C ASP A 371 9.03 1.12 -33.09
N ASN A 372 8.41 0.91 -31.91
CA ASN A 372 7.82 1.96 -31.10
C ASN A 372 8.88 2.96 -30.56
N PHE A 373 10.07 2.45 -30.22
CA PHE A 373 11.24 3.29 -29.90
C PHE A 373 11.84 4.01 -31.10
N LYS A 374 11.49 3.60 -32.33
CA LYS A 374 12.15 4.00 -33.58
C LYS A 374 13.65 3.66 -33.57
N GLN A 375 13.98 2.52 -32.97
CA GLN A 375 15.35 2.02 -32.86
C GLN A 375 15.52 0.80 -33.79
N PRO A 376 16.51 0.80 -34.70
CA PRO A 376 16.76 -0.37 -35.52
C PRO A 376 17.16 -1.59 -34.67
N CYS A 377 16.44 -2.69 -34.79
CA CYS A 377 16.73 -3.94 -34.07
C CYS A 377 16.92 -5.09 -35.06
N THR A 378 18.00 -5.86 -34.88
CA THR A 378 18.21 -7.14 -35.54
C THR A 378 17.98 -8.29 -34.56
N MET A 379 17.29 -9.34 -34.98
CA MET A 379 17.14 -10.54 -34.15
C MET A 379 18.38 -11.41 -34.31
N GLY A 380 19.14 -11.56 -33.23
CA GLY A 380 20.31 -12.43 -33.18
C GLY A 380 19.91 -13.90 -33.02
N GLU A 381 20.82 -14.79 -33.42
CA GLU A 381 20.60 -16.23 -33.25
C GLU A 381 20.96 -16.67 -31.83
N PRO A 382 20.10 -17.47 -31.16
CA PRO A 382 20.42 -18.04 -29.85
C PRO A 382 21.72 -18.84 -29.88
N GLY A 383 22.49 -18.76 -28.80
CA GLY A 383 23.73 -19.50 -28.66
C GLY A 383 24.11 -19.72 -27.20
N PRO A 384 24.93 -20.74 -26.90
CA PRO A 384 25.41 -20.99 -25.55
C PRO A 384 26.33 -19.86 -25.08
N ALA A 385 26.50 -19.74 -23.76
CA ALA A 385 27.37 -18.74 -23.19
C ALA A 385 28.84 -18.93 -23.57
N THR A 386 29.54 -17.81 -23.76
CA THR A 386 30.97 -17.76 -24.09
C THR A 386 31.85 -17.46 -22.87
N SER A 387 31.24 -17.13 -21.74
CA SER A 387 31.87 -16.74 -20.49
C SER A 387 31.03 -17.20 -19.31
N ALA A 388 31.65 -17.33 -18.13
CA ALA A 388 30.93 -17.66 -16.90
C ALA A 388 29.88 -16.60 -16.57
N GLY A 389 28.72 -17.04 -16.10
CA GLY A 389 27.61 -16.17 -15.71
C GLY A 389 27.89 -15.30 -14.48
N ASP A 390 27.16 -14.19 -14.40
CA ASP A 390 27.13 -13.29 -13.25
C ASP A 390 25.73 -12.68 -13.12
N PHE A 391 25.22 -12.59 -11.90
CA PHE A 391 23.92 -12.01 -11.60
C PHE A 391 23.89 -11.38 -10.20
N ARG A 392 22.99 -10.41 -10.01
CA ARG A 392 22.74 -9.75 -8.72
C ARG A 392 21.31 -10.01 -8.27
N VAL A 393 21.12 -9.95 -6.97
CA VAL A 393 19.82 -10.18 -6.33
C VAL A 393 19.49 -8.98 -5.45
N HIS A 394 18.27 -8.48 -5.58
CA HIS A 394 17.71 -7.45 -4.72
C HIS A 394 16.35 -7.91 -4.22
N PHE A 395 16.10 -7.74 -2.93
CA PHE A 395 14.80 -8.01 -2.33
C PHE A 395 14.34 -6.79 -1.54
N ASP A 396 13.19 -6.24 -1.94
CA ASP A 396 12.53 -5.15 -1.22
C ASP A 396 11.43 -5.73 -0.33
N ARG A 397 11.69 -5.75 0.98
CA ARG A 397 10.73 -6.26 1.97
C ARG A 397 9.47 -5.40 2.07
N SER A 398 9.56 -4.09 1.83
CA SER A 398 8.41 -3.17 1.89
C SER A 398 7.46 -3.42 0.72
N LEU A 399 8.03 -3.77 -0.44
CA LEU A 399 7.27 -4.11 -1.63
C LEU A 399 6.96 -5.60 -1.72
N GLN A 400 7.56 -6.46 -0.89
CA GLN A 400 7.50 -7.92 -1.02
C GLN A 400 7.87 -8.36 -2.44
N LYS A 401 8.94 -7.77 -3.00
CA LYS A 401 9.33 -7.94 -4.40
C LYS A 401 10.80 -8.33 -4.52
N GLY A 402 11.07 -9.40 -5.25
CA GLY A 402 12.41 -9.85 -5.62
C GLY A 402 12.78 -9.42 -7.03
N ILE A 403 14.04 -9.06 -7.27
CA ILE A 403 14.59 -8.76 -8.59
C ILE A 403 15.93 -9.48 -8.73
N ILE A 404 16.04 -10.31 -9.76
CA ILE A 404 17.28 -10.97 -10.17
C ILE A 404 17.76 -10.31 -11.47
N THR A 405 18.90 -9.65 -11.43
CA THR A 405 19.48 -8.97 -12.61
C THR A 405 20.67 -9.77 -13.12
N VAL A 406 20.52 -10.41 -14.28
CA VAL A 406 21.61 -11.12 -14.94
C VAL A 406 22.51 -10.12 -15.66
N ILE A 407 23.80 -10.15 -15.35
CA ILE A 407 24.83 -9.27 -15.94
C ILE A 407 25.51 -9.98 -17.10
N THR A 408 25.91 -11.23 -16.88
CA THR A 408 26.46 -12.12 -17.90
C THR A 408 25.58 -13.37 -17.98
N ALA A 409 24.97 -13.58 -19.14
CA ALA A 409 24.07 -14.67 -19.40
C ALA A 409 24.86 -15.97 -19.60
N ASP A 410 24.56 -16.95 -18.74
CA ASP A 410 25.04 -18.32 -18.80
C ASP A 410 23.90 -19.28 -18.48
N GLU A 411 23.53 -20.16 -19.42
CA GLU A 411 22.46 -21.14 -19.22
C GLU A 411 22.76 -22.11 -18.07
N HIS A 412 24.03 -22.32 -17.71
CA HIS A 412 24.46 -23.21 -16.63
C HIS A 412 24.17 -22.63 -15.24
N GLN A 413 23.95 -21.31 -15.13
CA GLN A 413 23.63 -20.64 -13.87
C GLN A 413 22.14 -20.75 -13.49
N TRP A 414 21.30 -21.27 -14.38
CA TRP A 414 19.86 -21.37 -14.18
C TRP A 414 19.45 -22.10 -12.88
N PRO A 415 20.04 -23.25 -12.50
CA PRO A 415 19.65 -23.92 -11.25
C PRO A 415 19.83 -23.04 -10.02
N GLU A 416 20.84 -22.17 -10.02
CA GLU A 416 21.07 -21.23 -8.93
C GLU A 416 20.07 -20.07 -8.95
N ILE A 417 19.82 -19.46 -10.12
CA ILE A 417 18.81 -18.41 -10.28
C ILE A 417 17.44 -18.90 -9.82
N LEU A 418 17.03 -20.11 -10.24
CA LEU A 418 15.75 -20.68 -9.87
C LEU A 418 15.65 -20.92 -8.36
N ARG A 419 16.71 -21.43 -7.74
CA ARG A 419 16.75 -21.62 -6.28
C ARG A 419 16.60 -20.28 -5.55
N VAL A 420 17.30 -19.25 -5.98
CA VAL A 420 17.19 -17.90 -5.37
C VAL A 420 15.77 -17.35 -5.52
N ALA A 421 15.13 -17.51 -6.68
CA ALA A 421 13.75 -17.11 -6.89
C ALA A 421 12.79 -17.83 -5.94
N GLN A 422 12.95 -19.15 -5.80
CA GLN A 422 12.15 -19.96 -4.88
C GLN A 422 12.38 -19.57 -3.41
N ASP A 423 13.63 -19.34 -3.00
CA ASP A 423 13.95 -18.89 -1.64
C ASP A 423 13.29 -17.53 -1.33
N MET A 424 13.26 -16.61 -2.30
CA MET A 424 12.57 -15.33 -2.15
C MET A 424 11.06 -15.51 -1.96
N GLU A 425 10.43 -16.41 -2.71
CA GLU A 425 8.98 -16.69 -2.62
C GLU A 425 8.63 -17.43 -1.32
N ASP A 426 9.29 -18.56 -1.06
CA ASP A 426 8.94 -19.49 0.00
C ASP A 426 9.42 -19.05 1.39
N LEU A 427 10.58 -18.37 1.47
CA LEU A 427 11.21 -18.01 2.75
C LEU A 427 11.11 -16.51 3.06
N ALA A 428 11.30 -15.65 2.06
CA ALA A 428 11.28 -14.20 2.25
C ALA A 428 9.88 -13.57 2.07
N GLY A 429 8.92 -14.33 1.51
CA GLY A 429 7.56 -13.88 1.28
C GLY A 429 7.41 -12.92 0.09
N ALA A 430 8.23 -13.10 -0.95
CA ALA A 430 8.08 -12.37 -2.20
C ALA A 430 6.75 -12.75 -2.87
N GLU A 431 5.93 -11.74 -3.16
CA GLU A 431 4.68 -11.90 -3.89
C GLU A 431 4.90 -11.82 -5.41
N VAL A 432 6.02 -11.22 -5.82
CA VAL A 432 6.45 -11.10 -7.22
C VAL A 432 7.98 -11.23 -7.29
N VAL A 433 8.47 -12.01 -8.25
CA VAL A 433 9.90 -12.11 -8.58
C VAL A 433 10.10 -11.72 -10.04
N ASP A 434 10.99 -10.75 -10.26
CA ASP A 434 11.42 -10.32 -11.60
C ASP A 434 12.78 -10.95 -11.93
N ILE A 435 12.98 -11.29 -13.20
CA ILE A 435 14.28 -11.60 -13.79
C ILE A 435 14.53 -10.64 -14.95
N ASP A 436 15.59 -9.85 -14.86
CA ASP A 436 16.07 -9.01 -15.95
C ASP A 436 17.25 -9.70 -16.66
N LEU A 437 17.11 -9.95 -17.96
CA LEU A 437 18.11 -10.67 -18.79
C LEU A 437 18.69 -9.76 -19.89
N PRO A 438 20.01 -9.76 -20.13
CA PRO A 438 20.67 -8.83 -21.06
C PRO A 438 20.43 -9.22 -22.54
N LEU A 439 19.65 -8.42 -23.28
CA LEU A 439 19.21 -8.79 -24.64
C LEU A 439 20.33 -8.90 -25.68
N ALA A 440 21.46 -8.24 -25.44
CA ALA A 440 22.60 -8.24 -26.35
C ALA A 440 23.35 -9.60 -26.38
N GLN A 441 23.09 -10.50 -25.43
CA GLN A 441 23.87 -11.72 -25.23
C GLN A 441 23.15 -12.96 -25.77
N PRO A 442 23.79 -13.83 -26.59
CA PRO A 442 23.13 -14.99 -27.21
C PRO A 442 22.48 -15.98 -26.24
N ALA A 443 23.08 -16.18 -25.05
CA ALA A 443 22.59 -17.10 -24.03
C ALA A 443 21.29 -16.63 -23.36
N THR A 444 20.93 -15.35 -23.50
CA THR A 444 19.67 -14.80 -22.96
C THR A 444 18.45 -15.54 -23.50
N ALA A 445 18.44 -15.89 -24.79
CA ALA A 445 17.34 -16.67 -25.36
C ALA A 445 17.19 -18.06 -24.72
N LEU A 446 18.29 -18.68 -24.28
CA LEU A 446 18.27 -19.97 -23.59
C LEU A 446 17.74 -19.82 -22.16
N LEU A 447 18.21 -18.81 -21.43
CA LEU A 447 17.72 -18.48 -20.08
C LEU A 447 16.23 -18.10 -20.08
N MET A 448 15.75 -17.38 -21.10
CA MET A 448 14.32 -17.08 -21.25
C MET A 448 13.48 -18.35 -21.39
N ASN A 449 13.94 -19.36 -22.15
CA ASN A 449 13.22 -20.64 -22.24
C ASN A 449 13.17 -21.33 -20.87
N LEU A 450 14.30 -21.41 -20.17
CA LEU A 450 14.38 -22.05 -18.85
C LEU A 450 13.51 -21.34 -17.80
N ALA A 451 13.47 -20.01 -17.84
CA ALA A 451 12.64 -19.21 -16.96
C ALA A 451 11.14 -19.43 -17.22
N GLU A 452 10.73 -19.48 -18.48
CA GLU A 452 9.33 -19.71 -18.83
C GLU A 452 8.86 -21.13 -18.51
N ASP A 453 9.73 -22.13 -18.70
CA ASP A 453 9.50 -23.51 -18.24
C ASP A 453 9.29 -23.58 -16.70
N ALA A 454 9.79 -22.59 -15.95
CA ALA A 454 9.64 -22.48 -14.50
C ALA A 454 8.56 -21.49 -14.05
N GLY A 455 7.69 -21.03 -14.95
CA GLY A 455 6.54 -20.21 -14.56
C GLY A 455 6.72 -18.70 -14.73
N PHE A 456 7.88 -18.23 -15.21
CA PHE A 456 8.06 -16.81 -15.51
C PHE A 456 7.40 -16.44 -16.84
N VAL A 457 7.05 -15.16 -16.99
CA VAL A 457 6.41 -14.62 -18.19
C VAL A 457 7.18 -13.38 -18.64
N PHE A 458 7.58 -13.33 -19.91
CA PHE A 458 8.15 -12.11 -20.51
C PHE A 458 7.11 -10.98 -20.57
N THR A 459 7.43 -9.83 -19.96
CA THR A 459 6.52 -8.68 -19.84
C THR A 459 6.95 -7.46 -20.66
N GLY A 460 8.18 -7.45 -21.16
CA GLY A 460 8.68 -6.42 -22.05
C GLY A 460 10.15 -6.10 -21.88
N ILE A 461 10.55 -4.92 -22.35
CA ILE A 461 11.95 -4.47 -22.44
C ILE A 461 12.17 -3.30 -21.50
N ARG A 462 13.31 -3.32 -20.82
CA ARG A 462 13.85 -2.28 -19.95
C ARG A 462 15.08 -1.63 -20.60
N PRO A 463 14.91 -0.48 -21.29
CA PRO A 463 16.01 0.10 -22.06
C PRO A 463 17.12 0.69 -21.18
N CYS A 464 18.38 0.62 -21.64
CA CYS A 464 19.56 1.14 -20.92
C CYS A 464 19.72 0.56 -19.48
N GLN A 465 19.15 -0.63 -19.17
CA GLN A 465 19.21 -1.29 -17.85
C GLN A 465 20.13 -2.52 -17.80
N SER A 466 20.81 -2.85 -18.89
CA SER A 466 21.92 -3.82 -18.93
C SER A 466 23.25 -3.10 -19.14
N PRO A 467 24.40 -3.60 -18.63
CA PRO A 467 25.71 -3.04 -18.92
C PRO A 467 26.04 -2.91 -20.42
N ASP A 468 25.46 -3.75 -21.25
CA ASP A 468 25.65 -3.81 -22.70
C ASP A 468 24.40 -3.40 -23.52
N GLY A 469 23.39 -2.81 -22.88
CA GLY A 469 22.21 -2.28 -23.57
C GLY A 469 20.92 -2.45 -22.80
N ASP A 470 19.96 -3.14 -23.41
CA ASP A 470 18.61 -3.31 -22.89
C ASP A 470 18.44 -4.67 -22.20
N SER A 471 17.52 -4.73 -21.23
CA SER A 471 17.16 -5.98 -20.55
C SER A 471 15.76 -6.44 -20.94
N ALA A 472 15.56 -7.73 -21.12
CA ALA A 472 14.25 -8.36 -21.14
C ALA A 472 13.79 -8.60 -19.71
N ARG A 473 12.58 -8.19 -19.37
CA ARG A 473 11.98 -8.48 -18.07
C ARG A 473 11.06 -9.70 -18.16
N LEU A 474 11.23 -10.62 -17.23
CA LEU A 474 10.32 -11.72 -16.99
C LEU A 474 9.82 -11.67 -15.55
N GLN A 475 8.55 -11.96 -15.32
CA GLN A 475 7.95 -11.91 -13.98
C GLN A 475 7.27 -13.24 -13.63
N ARG A 476 7.35 -13.62 -12.36
CA ARG A 476 6.54 -14.69 -11.77
C ARG A 476 5.78 -14.13 -10.57
N LEU A 477 4.47 -14.35 -10.56
CA LEU A 477 3.56 -13.85 -9.53
C LEU A 477 3.16 -15.01 -8.63
N SER A 478 3.44 -14.88 -7.33
CA SER A 478 3.08 -15.86 -6.29
C SER A 478 1.71 -15.57 -5.65
N VAL A 479 1.01 -14.55 -6.16
CA VAL A 479 -0.30 -14.11 -5.68
C VAL A 479 -1.34 -14.12 -6.80
N PRO A 480 -2.64 -14.30 -6.46
CA PRO A 480 -3.72 -14.11 -7.42
C PRO A 480 -3.68 -12.71 -8.01
N PHE A 481 -3.82 -12.62 -9.34
CA PHE A 481 -3.79 -11.35 -10.06
C PHE A 481 -4.82 -11.36 -11.19
N ASP A 482 -5.62 -10.30 -11.29
CA ASP A 482 -6.65 -10.14 -12.31
C ASP A 482 -6.25 -9.07 -13.33
N MET A 483 -5.96 -9.51 -14.56
CA MET A 483 -5.63 -8.62 -15.67
C MET A 483 -6.80 -7.70 -16.05
N GLY A 484 -8.05 -8.10 -15.76
CA GLY A 484 -9.26 -7.32 -16.05
C GLY A 484 -9.41 -6.06 -15.20
N HIS A 485 -8.59 -5.90 -14.16
CA HIS A 485 -8.53 -4.66 -13.37
C HIS A 485 -7.59 -3.60 -13.96
N LEU A 486 -6.74 -3.96 -14.93
CA LEU A 486 -5.86 -3.00 -15.60
C LEU A 486 -6.72 -2.03 -16.45
N ARG A 487 -6.39 -0.74 -16.38
CA ARG A 487 -7.01 0.35 -17.14
C ARG A 487 -5.93 1.02 -17.97
N ILE A 488 -5.84 0.62 -19.23
CA ILE A 488 -4.80 1.09 -20.16
C ILE A 488 -5.35 2.19 -21.07
N TYR A 489 -4.56 3.22 -21.31
CA TYR A 489 -4.87 4.25 -22.29
C TYR A 489 -4.71 3.68 -23.71
N PRO A 490 -5.64 3.95 -24.64
CA PRO A 490 -5.64 3.31 -25.95
C PRO A 490 -4.32 3.45 -26.73
N GLY A 491 -3.89 2.36 -27.38
CA GLY A 491 -2.66 2.30 -28.19
C GLY A 491 -1.80 1.06 -27.92
N PHE A 492 -0.49 1.17 -28.14
CA PHE A 492 0.44 0.03 -28.02
C PHE A 492 0.45 -0.63 -26.63
N GLY A 493 0.06 0.10 -25.58
CA GLY A 493 -0.08 -0.49 -24.24
C GLY A 493 -1.12 -1.61 -24.16
N GLU A 494 -2.21 -1.51 -24.93
CA GLU A 494 -3.25 -2.56 -24.98
C GLU A 494 -2.70 -3.83 -25.64
N GLU A 495 -1.94 -3.68 -26.74
CA GLU A 495 -1.27 -4.80 -27.41
C GLU A 495 -0.29 -5.53 -26.47
N LEU A 496 0.43 -4.77 -25.64
CA LEU A 496 1.34 -5.35 -24.64
C LEU A 496 0.57 -6.13 -23.57
N VAL A 497 -0.55 -5.60 -23.07
CA VAL A 497 -1.39 -6.31 -22.10
C VAL A 497 -2.01 -7.57 -22.68
N GLU A 498 -2.50 -7.53 -23.92
CA GLU A 498 -3.03 -8.71 -24.62
C GLU A 498 -1.96 -9.80 -24.73
N TYR A 499 -0.77 -9.43 -25.21
CA TYR A 499 0.37 -10.33 -25.31
C TYR A 499 0.76 -10.98 -23.97
N VAL A 500 0.88 -10.17 -22.91
CA VAL A 500 1.23 -10.69 -21.58
C VAL A 500 0.12 -11.58 -21.02
N THR A 501 -1.16 -11.25 -21.29
CA THR A 501 -2.30 -12.08 -20.89
C THR A 501 -2.25 -13.46 -21.56
N GLU A 502 -1.95 -13.51 -22.86
CA GLU A 502 -1.77 -14.76 -23.58
C GLU A 502 -0.58 -15.57 -23.05
N ALA A 503 0.54 -14.91 -22.75
CA ALA A 503 1.73 -15.55 -22.20
C ALA A 503 1.47 -16.15 -20.80
N ILE A 504 0.76 -15.44 -19.91
CA ILE A 504 0.32 -15.97 -18.60
C ILE A 504 -0.56 -17.22 -18.79
N ALA A 505 -1.48 -17.19 -19.77
CA ALA A 505 -2.35 -18.32 -20.04
C ALA A 505 -1.60 -19.53 -20.62
N ALA A 506 -0.49 -19.32 -21.33
CA ALA A 506 0.35 -20.38 -21.88
C ALA A 506 1.19 -21.08 -20.80
N VAL A 507 1.72 -20.31 -19.84
CA VAL A 507 2.57 -20.82 -18.76
C VAL A 507 1.79 -21.56 -17.67
N ARG A 508 0.47 -21.29 -17.52
CA ARG A 508 -0.41 -21.99 -16.57
C ARG A 508 -1.00 -23.31 -17.07
N LYS A 509 -0.76 -23.68 -18.33
CA LYS A 509 -1.16 -24.97 -18.92
C LYS A 509 -0.03 -25.97 -18.79
#